data_AF-A0A6I4U0Z7-F1
#
_entry.id   AF-A0A6I4U0Z7-F1
#
_cell.length_a   1.000
_cell.length_b   1.000
_cell.length_c   1.000
_cell.angle_alpha   90.00
_cell.angle_beta   90.00
_cell.angle_gamma   90.00
#
_symmetry.space_group_name_H-M   'P 1'
#
loop_
_entity.id
_entity.type
_entity.pdbx_description
1 polymer ?
#
loop_
_entity_poly.entity_id
_entity_poly.type
_entity_poly.pdbx_seq_one_letter_code
_entity_poly.pdbx_strand_id
1 'polypeptide(L)'
;MAKVNKQKKVASDIAGKKVAKAGRKLNGEDDNDVWGPSTNPATNLIVQDLILRAAGRLTRTSLEKGLLRRRYGGQHAKQIIENRSMVQTLLAFGATKFATRSIPGAILVGSAVIGKTIFDRSRSKRQSRREGDRQLTEQSKD
;
A
#
# COMPACT_ATOMS: atom_id res chain seq x y z
N MET A 1 -25.70 -0.47 44.93
CA MET A 1 -24.35 -0.68 44.37
C MET A 1 -24.47 -1.32 43.00
N ALA A 2 -24.48 -0.52 41.94
CA ALA A 2 -24.66 -1.01 40.56
C ALA A 2 -23.31 -1.46 39.98
N LYS A 3 -23.22 -2.73 39.60
CA LYS A 3 -22.05 -3.33 38.96
C LYS A 3 -21.84 -2.68 37.59
N VAL A 4 -20.69 -2.04 37.41
CA VAL A 4 -20.22 -1.45 36.15
C VAL A 4 -20.13 -2.55 35.10
N ASN A 5 -21.02 -2.47 34.12
CA ASN A 5 -21.10 -3.36 32.96
C ASN A 5 -19.89 -3.11 32.04
N LYS A 6 -18.91 -4.03 32.04
CA LYS A 6 -17.77 -4.02 31.11
C LYS A 6 -18.30 -4.19 29.69
N GLN A 7 -18.43 -3.08 28.96
CA GLN A 7 -18.78 -3.10 27.55
C GLN A 7 -17.80 -3.99 26.76
N LYS A 8 -18.35 -5.03 26.14
CA LYS A 8 -17.66 -5.91 25.20
C LYS A 8 -17.17 -5.06 24.03
N LYS A 9 -15.85 -4.85 23.93
CA LYS A 9 -15.21 -4.18 22.78
C LYS A 9 -15.63 -4.90 21.50
N VAL A 10 -16.31 -4.19 20.60
CA VAL A 10 -16.73 -4.74 19.30
C VAL A 10 -15.49 -4.93 18.43
N ALA A 11 -15.47 -5.97 17.59
CA ALA A 11 -14.31 -6.28 16.73
C ALA A 11 -13.90 -5.09 15.85
N SER A 12 -14.86 -4.24 15.46
CA SER A 12 -14.67 -2.97 14.77
C SER A 12 -13.78 -1.99 15.55
N ASP A 13 -13.95 -1.88 16.86
CA ASP A 13 -13.18 -0.94 17.70
C ASP A 13 -11.73 -1.41 17.88
N ILE A 14 -11.53 -2.72 17.91
CA ILE A 14 -10.19 -3.32 18.02
C ILE A 14 -9.44 -3.18 16.69
N ALA A 15 -10.13 -3.44 15.58
CA ALA A 15 -9.57 -3.23 14.24
C ALA A 15 -9.29 -1.74 13.99
N GLY A 16 -10.23 -0.86 14.32
CA GLY A 16 -10.08 0.59 14.20
C GLY A 16 -8.91 1.13 15.01
N LYS A 17 -8.71 0.66 16.24
CA LYS A 17 -7.55 1.03 17.07
C LYS A 17 -6.22 0.56 16.49
N LYS A 18 -6.17 -0.62 15.85
CA LYS A 18 -4.96 -1.13 15.19
C LYS A 18 -4.64 -0.33 13.93
N VAL A 19 -5.65 -0.02 13.12
CA VAL A 19 -5.50 0.84 11.92
C VAL A 19 -5.05 2.24 12.32
N ALA A 20 -5.68 2.85 13.31
CA ALA A 20 -5.29 4.17 13.82
C ALA A 20 -3.86 4.17 14.41
N LYS A 21 -3.46 3.10 15.11
CA LYS A 21 -2.08 2.96 15.62
C LYS A 21 -1.05 2.77 14.50
N ALA A 22 -1.41 2.09 13.42
CA ALA A 22 -0.57 1.98 12.23
C ALA A 22 -0.46 3.33 11.51
N GLY A 23 -1.57 4.05 11.32
CA GLY A 23 -1.57 5.40 10.74
C GLY A 23 -0.70 6.38 11.53
N ARG A 24 -0.79 6.37 12.86
CA ARG A 24 0.07 7.18 13.74
C ARG A 24 1.55 6.82 13.70
N LYS A 25 1.93 5.62 13.25
CA LYS A 25 3.34 5.26 13.04
C LYS A 25 3.86 5.69 11.67
N LEU A 26 2.96 6.05 10.76
CA LEU A 26 3.28 6.53 9.41
C LEU A 26 3.29 8.07 9.34
N ASN A 27 2.60 8.75 10.27
CA ASN A 27 2.91 10.13 10.61
C ASN A 27 4.19 10.13 11.44
N GLY A 28 5.19 10.93 11.05
CA GLY A 28 6.49 10.96 11.71
C GLY A 28 6.43 11.46 13.16
N GLU A 29 7.60 11.60 13.78
CA GLU A 29 7.75 12.06 15.17
C GLU A 29 7.41 13.56 15.36
N ASP A 30 7.30 14.31 14.26
CA ASP A 30 6.90 15.73 14.19
C ASP A 30 5.57 15.88 13.44
N ASP A 31 4.66 16.72 13.94
CA ASP A 31 3.35 17.00 13.33
C ASP A 31 3.45 17.62 11.91
N ASN A 32 4.66 18.07 11.52
CA ASN A 32 4.95 18.68 10.23
C ASN A 32 5.81 17.81 9.30
N ASP A 33 6.18 16.58 9.71
CA ASP A 33 7.03 15.70 8.89
C ASP A 33 6.33 14.38 8.54
N VAL A 34 6.26 14.09 7.25
CA VAL A 34 5.64 12.88 6.71
C VAL A 34 6.73 11.84 6.52
N TRP A 35 6.60 10.70 7.21
CA TRP A 35 7.58 9.63 7.10
C TRP A 35 7.68 9.13 5.66
N GLY A 36 8.89 9.13 5.11
CA GLY A 36 9.12 8.55 3.79
C GLY A 36 10.55 8.73 3.31
N PRO A 37 10.88 8.10 2.16
CA PRO A 37 12.24 8.03 1.67
C PRO A 37 12.70 9.32 0.95
N SER A 38 11.77 10.23 0.61
CA SER A 38 12.07 11.53 0.02
C SER A 38 12.24 12.60 1.10
N THR A 39 13.03 13.64 0.79
CA THR A 39 13.16 14.86 1.61
C THR A 39 11.99 15.84 1.39
N ASN A 40 11.11 15.56 0.43
CA ASN A 40 9.91 16.34 0.12
C ASN A 40 8.65 15.69 0.77
N PRO A 41 7.92 16.41 1.62
CA PRO A 41 6.75 15.86 2.33
C PRO A 41 5.59 15.48 1.40
N ALA A 42 5.36 16.23 0.32
CA ALA A 42 4.32 15.91 -0.67
C ALA A 42 4.63 14.60 -1.41
N THR A 43 5.90 14.38 -1.78
CA THR A 43 6.33 13.11 -2.37
C THR A 43 6.10 11.94 -1.41
N ASN A 44 6.39 12.12 -0.11
CA ASN A 44 6.18 11.06 0.89
C ASN A 44 4.70 10.68 1.03
N LEU A 45 3.77 11.65 1.01
CA LEU A 45 2.33 11.38 1.04
C LEU A 45 1.87 10.57 -0.19
N ILE A 46 2.36 10.91 -1.37
CA ILE A 46 2.07 10.16 -2.60
C ILE A 46 2.56 8.71 -2.48
N VAL A 47 3.78 8.51 -1.96
CA VAL A 47 4.35 7.17 -1.75
C VAL A 47 3.52 6.37 -0.74
N GLN A 48 3.10 6.99 0.36
CA GLN A 48 2.27 6.33 1.37
C GLN A 48 0.91 5.90 0.79
N ASP A 49 0.22 6.78 0.08
CA ASP A 49 -1.06 6.47 -0.56
C ASP A 49 -0.91 5.35 -1.62
N LEU A 50 0.17 5.37 -2.40
CA LEU A 50 0.50 4.29 -3.33
C LEU A 50 0.69 2.94 -2.60
N ILE A 51 1.43 2.93 -1.50
CA ILE A 51 1.63 1.74 -0.67
C ILE A 51 0.29 1.23 -0.13
N LEU A 52 -0.57 2.10 0.37
CA LEU A 52 -1.88 1.74 0.90
C LEU A 52 -2.76 1.11 -0.20
N ARG A 53 -2.77 1.68 -1.41
CA ARG A 53 -3.49 1.12 -2.55
C ARG A 53 -2.94 -0.23 -2.99
N ALA A 54 -1.61 -0.38 -3.01
CA ALA A 54 -0.97 -1.65 -3.35
C ALA A 54 -1.29 -2.73 -2.31
N ALA A 55 -1.14 -2.41 -1.02
CA ALA A 55 -1.47 -3.30 0.08
C ALA A 55 -2.94 -3.73 0.04
N GLY A 56 -3.87 -2.78 -0.12
CA GLY A 56 -5.31 -3.07 -0.21
C GLY A 56 -5.66 -4.01 -1.36
N ARG A 57 -5.08 -3.81 -2.55
CA ARG A 57 -5.28 -4.69 -3.70
C ARG A 57 -4.73 -6.10 -3.45
N LEU A 58 -3.53 -6.22 -2.89
CA LEU A 58 -2.91 -7.51 -2.56
C LEU A 58 -3.71 -8.28 -1.51
N THR A 59 -4.16 -7.59 -0.45
CA THR A 59 -5.00 -8.18 0.59
C THR A 59 -6.31 -8.69 0.00
N ARG A 60 -6.99 -7.86 -0.82
CA ARG A 60 -8.23 -8.27 -1.49
C ARG A 60 -8.05 -9.53 -2.33
N THR A 61 -7.05 -9.54 -3.22
CA THR A 61 -6.80 -10.70 -4.08
C THR A 61 -6.42 -11.95 -3.28
N SER A 62 -5.68 -11.79 -2.18
CA SER A 62 -5.33 -12.91 -1.29
C SER A 62 -6.56 -13.50 -0.59
N LEU A 63 -7.48 -12.63 -0.13
CA LEU A 63 -8.75 -13.05 0.47
C LEU A 63 -9.64 -13.76 -0.56
N GLU A 64 -9.80 -13.18 -1.75
CA GLU A 64 -10.57 -13.79 -2.85
C GLU A 64 -10.05 -15.21 -3.17
N LYS A 65 -8.72 -15.36 -3.32
CA LYS A 65 -8.08 -16.67 -3.55
C LYS A 65 -8.26 -17.63 -2.38
N GLY A 66 -8.16 -17.15 -1.13
CA GLY A 66 -8.32 -17.97 0.07
C GLY A 66 -9.74 -18.53 0.20
N LEU A 67 -10.76 -17.71 -0.08
CA LEU A 67 -12.16 -18.13 -0.09
C LEU A 67 -12.45 -19.13 -1.21
N LEU A 68 -11.95 -18.88 -2.43
CA LEU A 68 -12.07 -19.82 -3.55
C LEU A 68 -11.39 -21.17 -3.24
N ARG A 69 -10.16 -21.15 -2.71
CA ARG A 69 -9.39 -22.36 -2.34
C ARG A 69 -10.08 -23.21 -1.27
N ARG A 70 -10.91 -22.61 -0.41
CA ARG A 70 -11.70 -23.34 0.61
C ARG A 70 -12.97 -23.96 0.05
N ARG A 71 -13.58 -23.37 -0.98
CA ARG A 71 -14.81 -23.88 -1.62
C ARG A 71 -14.56 -25.03 -2.61
N TYR A 72 -13.39 -25.08 -3.26
CA TYR A 72 -13.15 -26.01 -4.39
C TYR A 72 -12.31 -27.27 -4.10
N GLY A 73 -11.97 -27.60 -2.84
CA GLY A 73 -11.38 -28.91 -2.47
C GLY A 73 -9.90 -29.10 -2.84
N GLY A 74 -9.12 -29.75 -1.98
CA GLY A 74 -7.68 -29.43 -1.86
C GLY A 74 -6.66 -30.55 -1.74
N GLN A 75 -6.82 -31.74 -2.33
CA GLN A 75 -5.79 -32.79 -2.12
C GLN A 75 -5.04 -33.34 -3.34
N HIS A 76 -5.53 -33.26 -4.58
CA HIS A 76 -4.76 -33.74 -5.75
C HIS A 76 -4.54 -32.72 -6.88
N ALA A 77 -5.38 -31.69 -6.99
CA ALA A 77 -5.19 -30.63 -7.99
C ALA A 77 -4.21 -29.53 -7.54
N LYS A 78 -4.00 -29.36 -6.22
CA LYS A 78 -3.21 -28.25 -5.65
C LYS A 78 -1.72 -28.35 -5.96
N GLN A 79 -1.11 -29.52 -5.80
CA GLN A 79 0.33 -29.68 -5.95
C GLN A 79 0.77 -29.74 -7.43
N ILE A 80 -0.08 -30.25 -8.33
CA ILE A 80 0.19 -30.30 -9.77
C ILE A 80 -0.05 -28.93 -10.43
N ILE A 81 -1.05 -28.17 -9.96
CA ILE A 81 -1.34 -26.82 -10.45
C ILE A 81 -0.46 -25.77 -9.75
N GLU A 82 -0.08 -25.85 -8.48
CA GLU A 82 0.73 -24.79 -7.83
C GLU A 82 2.11 -24.62 -8.45
N ASN A 83 2.82 -25.70 -8.79
CA ASN A 83 4.15 -25.59 -9.41
C ASN A 83 4.09 -25.34 -10.91
N ARG A 84 3.18 -26.01 -11.64
CA ARG A 84 3.05 -25.81 -13.08
C ARG A 84 2.35 -24.50 -13.41
N SER A 85 1.32 -24.11 -12.67
CA SER A 85 0.67 -22.81 -12.83
C SER A 85 1.45 -21.66 -12.24
N MET A 86 2.40 -21.76 -11.30
CA MET A 86 3.21 -20.56 -10.98
C MET A 86 4.11 -20.17 -12.14
N VAL A 87 4.77 -21.15 -12.77
CA VAL A 87 5.65 -20.92 -13.93
C VAL A 87 4.83 -20.65 -15.18
N GLN A 88 3.76 -21.42 -15.42
CA GLN A 88 2.87 -21.22 -16.56
C GLN A 88 1.93 -20.03 -16.35
N THR A 89 1.61 -19.61 -15.12
CA THR A 89 1.02 -18.29 -14.84
C THR A 89 2.10 -17.26 -15.05
N LEU A 90 3.34 -17.34 -14.56
CA LEU A 90 4.36 -16.33 -14.90
C LEU A 90 4.56 -16.17 -16.43
N LEU A 91 4.49 -17.26 -17.19
CA LEU A 91 4.60 -17.27 -18.65
C LEU A 91 3.30 -16.82 -19.35
N ALA A 92 2.12 -17.32 -18.95
CA ALA A 92 0.81 -16.90 -19.47
C ALA A 92 0.40 -15.50 -18.95
N PHE A 93 0.90 -15.07 -17.80
CA PHE A 93 0.78 -13.73 -17.23
C PHE A 93 1.87 -12.82 -17.80
N GLY A 94 2.93 -13.36 -18.40
CA GLY A 94 3.80 -12.64 -19.33
C GLY A 94 3.11 -12.41 -20.67
N ALA A 95 2.40 -13.42 -21.19
CA ALA A 95 1.74 -13.37 -22.49
C ALA A 95 0.38 -12.64 -22.50
N THR A 96 -0.51 -12.90 -21.53
CA THR A 96 -1.89 -12.37 -21.47
C THR A 96 -1.98 -11.01 -20.78
N LYS A 97 -0.98 -10.62 -19.96
CA LYS A 97 -1.00 -9.33 -19.23
C LYS A 97 -0.49 -8.14 -20.05
N PHE A 98 -0.21 -8.37 -21.32
CA PHE A 98 -0.11 -7.31 -22.32
C PHE A 98 -1.48 -6.65 -22.57
N ALA A 99 -2.60 -7.26 -22.14
CA ALA A 99 -3.94 -6.83 -22.55
C ALA A 99 -4.78 -6.01 -21.56
N THR A 100 -4.48 -5.82 -20.26
CA THR A 100 -5.20 -4.79 -19.41
C THR A 100 -4.88 -4.68 -17.91
N ARG A 101 -4.06 -5.53 -17.27
CA ARG A 101 -3.95 -5.50 -15.78
C ARG A 101 -2.53 -5.30 -15.21
N SER A 102 -1.87 -4.21 -15.61
CA SER A 102 -0.89 -3.39 -14.87
C SER A 102 0.38 -4.01 -14.24
N ILE A 103 1.11 -4.90 -14.93
CA ILE A 103 2.58 -5.03 -14.66
C ILE A 103 3.35 -3.87 -15.32
N PRO A 104 3.07 -3.46 -16.57
CA PRO A 104 3.76 -2.32 -17.18
C PRO A 104 3.57 -1.03 -16.37
N GLY A 105 2.35 -0.74 -15.91
CA GLY A 105 2.08 0.42 -15.05
C GLY A 105 2.77 0.36 -13.70
N ALA A 106 2.97 -0.83 -13.12
CA ALA A 106 3.67 -0.97 -11.84
C ALA A 106 5.18 -0.68 -12.00
N ILE A 107 5.78 -1.08 -13.12
CA ILE A 107 7.17 -0.74 -13.44
C ILE A 107 7.30 0.77 -13.65
N LEU A 108 6.41 1.38 -14.43
CA LEU A 108 6.43 2.83 -14.68
C LEU A 108 6.24 3.65 -13.40
N VAL A 109 5.25 3.32 -12.57
CA VAL A 109 5.01 4.03 -11.31
C VAL A 109 6.14 3.75 -10.32
N GLY A 110 6.61 2.50 -10.24
CA GLY A 110 7.73 2.13 -9.36
C GLY A 110 9.03 2.85 -9.71
N SER A 111 9.37 2.93 -11.00
CA SER A 111 10.57 3.65 -11.47
C SER A 111 10.43 5.16 -11.27
N ALA A 112 9.25 5.74 -11.51
CA ALA A 112 8.98 7.15 -11.27
C ALA A 112 9.13 7.53 -9.79
N VAL A 113 8.59 6.70 -8.88
CA VAL A 113 8.70 6.93 -7.43
C VAL A 113 10.16 6.86 -6.98
N ILE A 114 10.92 5.85 -7.40
CA ILE A 114 12.33 5.71 -7.04
C ILE A 114 13.15 6.87 -7.62
N GLY A 115 12.94 7.19 -8.89
CA GLY A 115 13.61 8.31 -9.56
C GLY A 115 13.34 9.64 -8.87
N LYS A 116 12.07 9.93 -8.54
CA LYS A 116 11.67 11.15 -7.84
C LYS A 116 12.27 11.23 -6.43
N THR A 117 12.30 10.10 -5.72
CA THR A 117 12.91 10.01 -4.39
C THR A 117 14.41 10.34 -4.43
N ILE A 118 15.15 9.77 -5.40
CA ILE A 118 16.59 10.05 -5.58
C ILE A 118 16.81 11.51 -5.97
N PHE A 119 15.97 12.05 -6.86
CA PHE A 119 16.03 13.45 -7.30
C PHE A 119 15.76 14.45 -6.16
N ASP A 120 14.74 14.20 -5.35
CA ASP A 120 14.43 15.07 -4.21
C ASP A 120 15.57 15.06 -3.18
N ARG A 121 16.30 13.94 -3.08
CA ARG A 121 17.48 13.79 -2.23
C ARG A 121 18.74 14.44 -2.79
N SER A 122 18.87 14.57 -4.10
CA SER A 122 20.00 15.28 -4.74
C SER A 122 19.86 16.80 -4.67
N ARG A 123 18.63 17.32 -4.50
CA ARG A 123 18.37 18.73 -4.20
C ARG A 123 18.68 19.09 -2.75
N SER A 124 18.91 20.38 -2.49
CA SER A 124 19.09 20.88 -1.13
C SER A 124 17.86 20.57 -0.27
N LYS A 125 18.07 19.99 0.92
CA LYS A 125 17.00 19.64 1.87
C LYS A 125 16.03 20.80 2.13
N ARG A 126 16.54 22.04 2.19
CA ARG A 126 15.70 23.25 2.36
C ARG A 126 14.84 23.54 1.13
N GLN A 127 15.34 23.30 -0.07
CA GLN A 127 14.59 23.50 -1.31
C GLN A 127 13.49 22.45 -1.47
N SER A 128 13.81 21.17 -1.26
CA SER A 128 12.83 20.07 -1.40
C SER A 128 11.67 20.17 -0.40
N ARG A 129 11.94 20.62 0.83
CA ARG A 129 10.89 20.90 1.83
C ARG A 129 10.00 22.07 1.43
N ARG A 130 10.59 23.22 1.09
CA ARG A 130 9.83 24.41 0.66
C ARG A 130 8.97 24.13 -0.57
N GLU A 131 9.47 23.33 -1.51
CA GLU A 131 8.72 22.92 -2.70
C GLU A 131 7.54 22.02 -2.32
N GLY A 132 7.75 21.04 -1.44
CA GLY A 132 6.67 20.21 -0.90
C GLY A 132 5.60 21.00 -0.16
N ASP A 133 6.00 21.90 0.74
CA ASP A 133 5.08 22.72 1.54
C ASP A 133 4.22 23.63 0.64
N ARG A 134 4.82 24.18 -0.43
CA ARG A 134 4.09 24.96 -1.43
C ARG A 134 3.05 24.11 -2.16
N GLN A 135 3.42 22.92 -2.64
CA GLN A 135 2.50 22.02 -3.32
C GLN A 135 1.32 21.63 -2.43
N LEU A 136 1.55 21.36 -1.14
CA LEU A 136 0.49 21.04 -0.19
C LEU A 136 -0.42 22.24 0.08
N THR A 137 0.17 23.43 0.19
CA THR A 137 -0.60 24.67 0.40
C THR A 137 -1.46 25.01 -0.83
N GLU A 138 -0.94 24.82 -2.04
CA GLU A 138 -1.68 25.02 -3.29
C GLU A 138 -2.85 24.03 -3.41
N GLN A 139 -2.61 22.73 -3.14
CA GLN A 139 -3.66 21.71 -3.16
C GLN A 139 -4.81 21.95 -2.17
N SER A 140 -4.59 22.73 -1.10
CA SER A 140 -5.63 23.06 -0.13
C SER A 140 -6.51 24.25 -0.54
N LYS A 141 -6.13 24.98 -1.59
CA LYS A 141 -6.86 26.15 -2.10
C LYS A 141 -7.79 25.83 -3.26
N ASP A 142 -7.60 24.67 -3.89
CA ASP A 142 -8.49 24.08 -4.91
C ASP A 142 -9.56 23.19 -4.25
#